data_AF-A0A4V1U027-F1
#
_entry.id   AF-A0A4V1U027-F1
#
_cell.length_a   1.000
_cell.length_b   1.000
_cell.length_c   1.000
_cell.angle_alpha   90.00
_cell.angle_beta   90.00
_cell.angle_gamma   90.00
#
_symmetry.space_group_name_H-M   'P 1'
#
loop_
_entity.id
_entity.type
_entity.pdbx_description
1 polymer ?
#
loop_
_entity_poly.entity_id
_entity_poly.type
_entity_poly.pdbx_seq_one_letter_code
_entity_poly.pdbx_strand_id
1 'polypeptide(L)'
;MKKLVIIFVAAVAFTACKKQLDYKPTGVLSSSDLTSPSAVEGLVTAAYAAIGNGDMIGPIYSNWAYGSVRSDDAYKGGGGTADLDEVDKMEHYNLVNPAMNGIGFLPRSWKNL
;
A
#
# COMPACT_ATOMS: atom_id res chain seq x y z
N MET A 1 -32.12 -19.76 -50.43
CA MET A 1 -32.40 -18.52 -49.66
C MET A 1 -32.20 -18.71 -48.15
N LYS A 2 -32.88 -19.66 -47.48
CA LYS A 2 -32.73 -19.89 -46.02
C LYS A 2 -31.27 -20.14 -45.54
N LYS A 3 -30.48 -20.91 -46.30
CA LYS A 3 -29.05 -21.18 -45.97
C LYS A 3 -28.16 -19.92 -46.03
N LEU A 4 -28.43 -19.00 -46.94
CA LEU A 4 -27.69 -17.73 -47.07
C LEU A 4 -28.01 -16.79 -45.90
N VAL A 5 -29.26 -16.77 -45.44
CA VAL A 5 -29.68 -16.00 -44.25
C VAL A 5 -29.00 -16.51 -42.98
N ILE A 6 -28.89 -17.84 -42.80
CA ILE A 6 -28.21 -18.45 -41.66
C ILE A 6 -26.72 -18.10 -41.63
N ILE A 7 -26.04 -18.16 -42.78
CA ILE A 7 -24.62 -17.80 -42.89
C ILE A 7 -24.40 -16.32 -42.56
N PHE A 8 -25.28 -15.44 -43.04
CA PHE A 8 -25.20 -14.00 -42.76
C PHE A 8 -25.39 -13.69 -41.27
N VAL A 9 -26.38 -14.30 -40.61
CA VAL A 9 -26.61 -14.11 -39.16
C VAL A 9 -25.45 -14.63 -38.33
N ALA A 10 -24.87 -15.78 -38.69
CA ALA A 10 -23.67 -16.31 -38.03
C ALA A 10 -22.47 -15.35 -38.18
N ALA A 11 -22.24 -14.81 -39.39
CA ALA A 11 -21.16 -13.86 -39.63
C ALA A 11 -21.30 -12.57 -38.81
N VAL A 12 -22.53 -12.05 -38.65
CA VAL A 12 -22.79 -10.86 -37.81
C VAL A 12 -22.56 -11.16 -36.33
N ALA A 13 -22.92 -12.37 -35.86
CA ALA A 13 -22.71 -12.78 -34.48
C ALA A 13 -21.22 -12.84 -34.06
N PHE A 14 -20.30 -13.16 -34.99
CA PHE A 14 -18.85 -13.15 -34.73
C PHE A 14 -18.24 -11.73 -34.68
N THR A 15 -18.97 -10.68 -35.07
CA THR A 15 -18.50 -9.28 -35.02
C THR A 15 -19.03 -8.50 -33.83
N ALA A 16 -20.06 -9.00 -33.15
CA ALA A 16 -20.67 -8.34 -32.01
C ALA A 16 -19.85 -8.60 -30.73
N CYS A 17 -19.63 -7.55 -29.94
CA CYS A 17 -19.08 -7.56 -28.56
C CYS A 17 -17.57 -7.39 -28.34
N LYS A 18 -16.79 -6.79 -29.25
CA LYS A 18 -15.39 -6.41 -28.94
C LYS A 18 -15.28 -5.35 -27.83
N LYS A 19 -16.16 -4.34 -27.84
CA LYS A 19 -16.15 -3.23 -26.85
C LYS A 19 -16.39 -3.67 -25.40
N GLN A 20 -16.96 -4.86 -25.18
CA GLN A 20 -17.20 -5.40 -23.84
C GLN A 20 -15.89 -5.79 -23.13
N LEU A 21 -14.82 -6.03 -23.89
CA LEU A 21 -13.48 -6.32 -23.35
C LEU A 21 -12.71 -5.03 -22.99
N ASP A 22 -13.11 -3.88 -23.54
CA ASP A 22 -12.50 -2.58 -23.27
C ASP A 22 -13.11 -1.95 -22.00
N TYR A 23 -12.82 -2.55 -20.85
CA TYR A 23 -13.26 -2.03 -19.55
C TYR A 23 -12.21 -1.12 -18.93
N LYS A 24 -12.57 0.16 -18.70
CA LYS A 24 -11.76 1.06 -17.87
C LYS A 24 -12.22 0.94 -16.41
N PRO A 25 -11.38 0.40 -15.50
CA PRO A 25 -11.71 0.35 -14.08
C PRO A 25 -11.86 1.76 -13.48
N THR A 26 -12.78 1.90 -12.53
CA THR A 26 -13.02 3.16 -11.81
C THR A 26 -12.21 3.19 -10.51
N GLY A 27 -11.88 4.40 -10.02
CA GLY A 27 -11.15 4.57 -8.76
C GLY A 27 -9.66 4.22 -8.83
N VAL A 28 -9.12 3.96 -10.01
CA VAL A 28 -7.69 3.69 -10.23
C VAL A 28 -7.14 4.58 -11.32
N LEU A 29 -5.84 4.91 -11.20
CA LEU A 29 -5.09 5.65 -12.20
C LEU A 29 -4.32 4.67 -13.09
N SER A 30 -4.33 4.91 -14.40
CA SER A 30 -3.42 4.26 -15.35
C SER A 30 -2.21 5.16 -15.61
N SER A 31 -1.13 4.59 -16.15
CA SER A 31 0.06 5.38 -16.53
C SER A 31 -0.27 6.48 -17.54
N SER A 32 -1.29 6.28 -18.38
CA SER A 32 -1.73 7.31 -19.34
C SER A 32 -2.38 8.52 -18.67
N ASP A 33 -2.97 8.35 -17.48
CA ASP A 33 -3.60 9.43 -16.71
C ASP A 33 -2.55 10.30 -15.96
N LEU A 34 -1.26 9.90 -15.94
CA LEU A 34 -0.18 10.52 -15.15
C LEU A 34 0.80 11.39 -15.97
N THR A 35 0.39 11.84 -17.15
CA THR A 35 1.29 12.51 -18.11
C THR A 35 1.20 14.03 -18.12
N SER A 36 0.23 14.63 -17.43
CA SER A 36 0.06 16.08 -17.37
C SER A 36 0.76 16.70 -16.16
N PRO A 37 1.14 18.00 -16.23
CA PRO A 37 1.68 18.71 -15.06
C PRO A 37 0.74 18.68 -13.85
N SER A 38 -0.58 18.79 -14.06
CA SER A 38 -1.56 18.72 -12.97
C SER A 38 -1.60 17.35 -12.29
N ALA A 39 -1.41 16.27 -13.04
CA ALA A 39 -1.32 14.93 -12.46
C ALA A 39 -0.05 14.78 -11.61
N VAL A 40 1.07 15.34 -12.06
CA VAL A 40 2.33 15.36 -11.30
C VAL A 40 2.18 16.10 -9.98
N GLU A 41 1.58 17.30 -9.97
CA GLU A 41 1.30 18.04 -8.73
C GLU A 41 0.37 17.27 -7.78
N GLY A 42 -0.61 16.54 -8.33
CA GLY A 42 -1.46 15.63 -7.57
C GLY A 42 -0.66 14.51 -6.90
N LEU A 43 0.32 13.92 -7.60
CA LEU A 43 1.21 12.90 -7.03
C LEU A 43 2.10 13.46 -5.92
N VAL A 44 2.65 14.68 -6.09
CA VAL A 44 3.43 15.36 -5.04
C VAL A 44 2.56 15.58 -3.80
N THR A 45 1.34 16.08 -3.98
CA THR A 45 0.39 16.28 -2.89
C THR A 45 0.07 14.97 -2.17
N ALA A 46 -0.17 13.88 -2.92
CA ALA A 46 -0.43 12.55 -2.35
C ALA A 46 0.77 12.03 -1.54
N ALA A 47 2.00 12.22 -2.04
CA ALA A 47 3.21 11.83 -1.33
C ALA A 47 3.37 12.58 0.01
N TYR A 48 3.12 13.89 0.04
CA TYR A 48 3.15 14.68 1.27
C TYR A 48 2.00 14.34 2.22
N ALA A 49 0.80 14.06 1.70
CA ALA A 49 -0.33 13.64 2.52
C ALA A 49 -0.04 12.31 3.25
N ALA A 50 0.76 11.43 2.66
CA ALA A 50 1.16 10.16 3.28
C ALA A 50 2.02 10.35 4.54
N ILE A 51 2.73 11.48 4.69
CA ILE A 51 3.51 11.76 5.91
C ILE A 51 2.57 11.82 7.12
N GLY A 52 1.41 12.48 6.99
CA GLY A 52 0.43 12.58 8.08
C GLY A 52 -0.30 11.28 8.40
N ASN A 53 -0.05 10.20 7.66
CA ASN A 53 -0.71 8.93 7.90
C ASN A 53 -0.17 8.29 9.20
N GLY A 54 -1.03 8.22 10.21
CA GLY A 54 -0.77 7.68 11.54
C GLY A 54 -0.62 6.15 11.62
N ASP A 55 -0.39 5.46 10.49
CA ASP A 55 -0.38 4.00 10.47
C ASP A 55 0.70 3.44 11.39
N MET A 56 0.30 2.46 12.19
CA MET A 56 1.19 1.83 13.16
C MET A 56 2.33 1.09 12.48
N ILE A 57 2.14 0.57 11.27
CA ILE A 57 3.09 -0.32 10.60
C ILE A 57 3.96 0.48 9.63
N GLY A 58 5.13 0.90 10.13
CA GLY A 58 6.08 1.72 9.36
C GLY A 58 5.62 3.18 9.23
N PRO A 59 5.39 3.88 10.36
CA PRO A 59 5.04 5.29 10.35
C PRO A 59 6.16 6.11 9.67
N ILE A 60 5.79 6.98 8.74
CA ILE A 60 6.75 7.87 8.06
C ILE A 60 7.02 9.13 8.90
N TYR A 61 6.07 9.52 9.75
CA TYR A 61 6.15 10.74 10.55
C TYR A 61 6.90 10.58 11.88
N SER A 62 7.14 9.35 12.34
CA SER A 62 7.62 9.11 13.70
C SER A 62 8.56 7.91 13.78
N ASN A 63 9.71 8.13 14.43
CA ASN A 63 10.61 7.08 14.86
C ASN A 63 10.45 6.79 16.37
N TRP A 64 9.26 6.99 16.93
CA TRP A 64 8.96 6.90 18.37
C TRP A 64 9.60 5.70 19.07
N ALA A 65 9.52 4.52 18.44
CA ALA A 65 10.05 3.30 19.05
C ALA A 65 11.59 3.32 19.20
N TYR A 66 12.30 3.96 18.28
CA TYR A 66 13.77 4.13 18.35
C TYR A 66 14.22 5.39 19.07
N GLY A 67 13.46 6.48 18.93
CA GLY A 67 13.86 7.81 19.39
C GLY A 67 13.26 8.23 20.72
N SER A 68 12.27 7.50 21.25
CA SER A 68 11.62 7.83 22.53
C SER A 68 11.53 6.61 23.43
N VAL A 69 11.09 5.46 22.92
CA VAL A 69 11.02 4.24 23.74
C VAL A 69 12.41 3.72 24.08
N ARG A 70 13.29 3.60 23.08
CA ARG A 70 14.70 3.28 23.32
C ARG A 70 15.42 4.37 24.13
N SER A 71 14.92 5.61 24.03
CA SER A 71 15.11 6.78 24.88
C SER A 71 15.28 6.48 26.34
N ASP A 72 14.24 5.84 26.88
CA ASP A 72 13.68 6.10 28.22
C ASP A 72 12.75 7.34 28.33
N ASP A 73 12.54 8.09 27.24
CA ASP A 73 11.63 9.24 27.19
C ASP A 73 10.13 8.85 27.10
N ALA A 74 9.84 7.60 26.73
CA ALA A 74 8.49 7.05 26.65
C ALA A 74 8.48 5.56 26.95
N TYR A 75 7.34 5.06 27.43
CA TYR A 75 7.06 3.62 27.53
C TYR A 75 6.16 3.17 26.39
N LYS A 76 6.26 1.89 26.01
CA LYS A 76 5.40 1.19 25.05
C LYS A 76 3.92 1.35 25.39
N GLY A 77 3.59 1.38 26.69
CA GLY A 77 2.23 1.43 27.21
C GLY A 77 1.75 0.10 27.81
N GLY A 78 0.43 -0.09 27.90
CA GLY A 78 -0.19 -1.28 28.50
C GLY A 78 -0.11 -2.56 27.64
N GLY A 79 -0.89 -3.58 28.01
CA GLY A 79 -1.06 -4.82 27.22
C GLY A 79 -0.13 -5.99 27.56
N GLY A 80 0.86 -5.78 28.44
CA GLY A 80 1.85 -6.79 28.81
C GLY A 80 2.98 -6.91 27.77
N THR A 81 3.94 -7.82 28.01
CA THR A 81 5.15 -7.95 27.19
C THR A 81 4.88 -8.54 25.80
N ALA A 82 3.78 -9.28 25.63
CA ALA A 82 3.42 -9.87 24.34
C ALA A 82 2.76 -8.87 23.37
N ASP A 83 2.20 -7.77 23.89
CA ASP A 83 1.62 -6.71 23.08
C ASP A 83 2.74 -5.80 22.56
N LEU A 84 2.95 -5.76 21.24
CA LEU A 84 4.11 -5.07 20.63
C LEU A 84 5.45 -5.54 21.24
N ASP A 85 5.67 -6.85 21.30
CA ASP A 85 6.87 -7.50 21.88
C ASP A 85 8.20 -6.89 21.38
N GLU A 86 8.27 -6.46 20.13
CA GLU A 86 9.47 -5.80 19.63
C GLU A 86 9.73 -4.41 20.26
N VAL A 87 8.67 -3.65 20.54
CA VAL A 87 8.77 -2.36 21.23
C VAL A 87 9.11 -2.58 22.71
N ASP A 88 8.55 -3.62 23.33
CA ASP A 88 8.88 -4.03 24.71
C ASP A 88 10.37 -4.37 24.83
N LYS A 89 10.90 -5.12 23.87
CA LYS A 89 12.33 -5.43 23.82
C LYS A 89 13.21 -4.19 23.75
N MET A 90 12.78 -3.16 23.01
CA MET A 90 13.51 -1.89 22.94
C MET A 90 13.43 -1.09 24.23
N GLU A 91 12.26 -1.06 24.88
CA GLU A 91 12.06 -0.46 26.21
C GLU A 91 13.00 -1.11 27.25
N HIS A 92 13.16 -2.43 27.20
CA HIS A 92 14.03 -3.21 28.09
C HIS A 92 15.50 -3.28 27.63
N TYR A 93 15.92 -2.41 26.73
CA TYR A 93 17.30 -2.28 26.27
C TYR A 93 17.93 -3.50 25.59
N ASN A 94 17.12 -4.39 25.02
CA ASN A 94 17.64 -5.51 24.24
C ASN A 94 18.27 -5.05 22.93
N LEU A 95 19.16 -5.88 22.39
CA LEU A 95 19.75 -5.66 21.07
C LEU A 95 18.69 -5.86 19.98
N VAL A 96 18.68 -4.94 19.01
CA VAL A 96 17.87 -5.09 17.80
C VAL A 96 18.36 -6.30 17.02
N ASN A 97 17.45 -7.16 16.58
CA ASN A 97 17.79 -8.36 15.83
C ASN A 97 16.87 -8.57 14.62
N PRO A 98 17.25 -9.43 13.64
CA PRO A 98 16.49 -9.65 12.41
C PRO A 98 15.11 -10.31 12.59
N ALA A 99 14.75 -10.76 13.80
CA ALA A 99 13.40 -11.27 14.07
C ALA A 99 12.41 -10.14 14.38
N MET A 100 12.89 -8.92 14.71
CA MET A 100 12.07 -7.75 15.00
C MET A 100 11.51 -7.15 13.70
N ASN A 101 10.48 -7.79 13.17
CA ASN A 101 10.13 -7.75 11.76
C ASN A 101 8.97 -6.82 11.41
N GLY A 102 9.10 -5.54 11.78
CA GLY A 102 8.20 -4.49 11.31
C GLY A 102 6.75 -4.64 11.78
N ILE A 103 6.52 -5.33 12.90
CA ILE A 103 5.25 -5.26 13.61
C ILE A 103 5.32 -4.00 14.48
N GLY A 104 4.44 -3.03 14.22
CA GLY A 104 4.24 -1.81 15.02
C GLY A 104 5.48 -0.91 15.24
N PHE A 105 5.49 0.26 14.61
CA PHE A 105 6.41 1.39 14.81
C PHE A 105 7.88 1.13 14.43
N LEU A 106 8.19 -0.03 13.88
CA LEU A 106 9.51 -0.42 13.39
C LEU A 106 9.57 -0.38 11.86
N PRO A 107 10.63 0.18 11.24
CA PRO A 107 10.80 0.21 9.80
C PRO A 107 11.05 -1.21 9.27
N ARG A 108 10.52 -1.50 8.09
CA ARG A 108 10.73 -2.78 7.37
C ARG A 108 12.08 -2.86 6.64
N SER A 109 12.95 -1.86 6.80
CA SER A 109 14.24 -1.73 6.10
C SER A 109 15.24 -2.85 6.41
N TRP A 110 14.99 -3.66 7.43
CA TRP A 110 15.86 -4.77 7.85
C TRP A 110 15.61 -6.08 7.08
N LYS A 111 14.70 -6.06 6.10
CA LYS A 111 14.52 -7.14 5.13
C LYS A 111 14.88 -6.64 3.73
N ASN A 112 15.65 -7.45 3.00
CA ASN A 112 15.58 -7.40 1.54
C ASN A 112 14.19 -7.94 1.17
N LEU A 113 13.33 -7.08 0.62
CA LEU A 113 12.05 -7.46 0.02
C LEU A 113 12.27 -8.11 -1.35
#